data_AF-A0A922MKV8-F1
#
_entry.id   AF-A0A922MKV8-F1
#
_cell.length_a   1.000
_cell.length_b   1.000
_cell.length_c   1.000
_cell.angle_alpha   90.00
_cell.angle_beta   90.00
_cell.angle_gamma   90.00
#
_symmetry.space_group_name_H-M   'P 1'
#
loop_
_entity.id
_entity.type
_entity.pdbx_description
1 polymer ?
#
loop_
_entity_poly.entity_id
_entity_poly.type
_entity_poly.pdbx_seq_one_letter_code
_entity_poly.pdbx_strand_id
1 'polypeptide(L)' 'MGGDPGFTAESIEALKIKVKSTKYPIIAALSLDEMAIRRRIEWDGKKLLGHVDIGSGIEGDHVGIAKEALIKMVIP' A
#
# COMPACT_ATOMS: atom_id res chain seq x y z
N MET A 1 -12.62 -0.94 5.47
CA MET A 1 -12.37 0.32 4.74
C MET A 1 -10.88 0.46 4.63
N GLY A 2 -10.37 0.68 3.41
CA GLY A 2 -8.96 0.55 3.05
C GLY A 2 -8.02 1.47 3.83
N GLY A 3 -6.72 1.15 3.76
CA GLY A 3 -5.65 1.85 4.46
C GLY A 3 -4.50 0.94 4.89
N ASP A 4 -4.69 -0.39 4.84
CA ASP A 4 -3.59 -1.32 5.06
C ASP A 4 -2.55 -1.27 3.93
N PRO A 5 -1.28 -1.54 4.22
CA PRO A 5 -0.22 -1.56 3.22
C PRO A 5 -0.51 -2.54 2.08
N GLY A 6 -0.17 -2.13 0.85
CA GLY A 6 -0.31 -2.96 -0.35
C GLY A 6 -1.38 -2.48 -1.32
N PHE A 7 -1.75 -3.34 -2.27
CA PHE A 7 -2.81 -3.03 -3.23
C PHE A 7 -4.17 -3.20 -2.57
N THR A 8 -5.06 -2.23 -2.79
CA THR A 8 -6.42 -2.29 -2.26
C THR A 8 -7.23 -3.32 -3.04
N ALA A 9 -8.14 -4.03 -2.36
CA ALA A 9 -9.03 -4.99 -3.01
C ALA A 9 -9.87 -4.32 -4.11
N GLU A 10 -10.27 -3.07 -3.86
CA GLU A 10 -11.00 -2.21 -4.78
C GLU A 10 -10.21 -1.95 -6.07
N SER A 11 -8.89 -1.69 -5.98
CA SER A 11 -8.03 -1.47 -7.16
C SER A 11 -7.91 -2.72 -8.04
N ILE A 12 -7.80 -3.89 -7.42
CA ILE A 12 -7.74 -5.18 -8.14
C ILE A 12 -9.08 -5.53 -8.78
N GLU A 13 -10.20 -5.25 -8.11
CA GLU A 13 -11.52 -5.50 -8.68
C GLU A 13 -11.79 -4.60 -9.90
N ALA A 14 -11.39 -3.32 -9.83
CA ALA A 14 -11.47 -2.41 -10.97
C ALA A 14 -10.67 -2.94 -12.18
N LEU A 15 -9.46 -3.48 -11.95
CA LEU A 15 -8.67 -4.13 -13.00
C LEU A 15 -9.37 -5.34 -13.59
N LYS A 16 -9.95 -6.22 -12.77
CA LYS A 16 -10.71 -7.39 -13.25
C LYS A 16 -11.89 -7.00 -14.13
N ILE A 17 -12.63 -5.95 -13.76
CA ILE A 17 -13.74 -5.43 -14.55
C ILE A 17 -13.23 -4.95 -15.91
N LYS A 18 -12.11 -4.21 -15.95
CA LYS A 18 -11.50 -3.73 -17.19
C LYS A 18 -11.04 -4.90 -18.07
N VAL A 19 -10.38 -5.91 -17.50
CA VAL A 19 -9.96 -7.11 -18.24
C VAL A 19 -11.15 -7.83 -18.86
N LYS A 20 -12.25 -7.99 -18.12
CA LYS A 20 -13.47 -8.65 -18.62
C LYS A 20 -14.16 -7.86 -19.75
N SER A 21 -14.00 -6.54 -19.80
CA SER A 21 -14.63 -5.69 -20.83
C SER A 21 -13.76 -5.46 -22.06
N THR A 22 -12.47 -5.82 -22.02
CA THR A 22 -11.54 -5.79 -23.15
C THR A 22 -11.43 -7.14 -23.86
N LYS A 23 -11.32 -7.13 -25.20
CA LYS A 23 -11.10 -8.34 -26.01
C LYS A 23 -9.63 -8.74 -26.16
N TYR A 24 -8.72 -7.88 -25.71
CA TYR A 24 -7.27 -8.06 -25.81
C TYR A 24 -6.63 -8.08 -24.42
N PRO A 25 -5.43 -8.68 -24.29
CA PRO A 25 -4.70 -8.68 -23.03
C PRO A 25 -4.36 -7.25 -22.60
N ILE A 26 -4.62 -6.93 -21.33
CA ILE A 26 -4.20 -5.67 -20.74
C ILE A 26 -2.74 -5.81 -20.31
N ILE A 27 -1.88 -4.94 -20.85
CA ILE A 27 -0.49 -4.80 -20.41
C ILE A 27 -0.43 -3.56 -19.52
N ALA A 28 -0.09 -3.75 -18.26
CA ALA A 28 -0.03 -2.67 -17.29
C ALA A 28 1.41 -2.31 -16.90
N ALA A 29 1.65 -1.03 -16.64
CA ALA A 29 2.88 -0.56 -16.02
C ALA A 29 2.73 -0.52 -14.49
N LEU A 30 3.75 -0.99 -13.76
CA LEU A 30 3.87 -0.81 -12.32
C LEU A 30 4.75 0.41 -12.06
N SER A 31 4.16 1.47 -11.51
CA SER A 31 4.88 2.67 -11.07
C SER A 31 5.07 2.63 -9.55
N LEU A 32 6.28 2.96 -9.11
CA LEU A 32 6.67 3.06 -7.71
C LEU A 32 7.17 4.47 -7.45
N ASP A 33 6.78 5.04 -6.31
CA ASP A 33 7.26 6.36 -5.87
C ASP A 33 7.31 6.42 -4.33
N GLU A 34 8.05 7.37 -3.79
CA GLU A 34 8.19 7.59 -2.36
C GLU A 34 7.53 8.92 -1.97
N MET A 35 6.72 8.88 -0.91
CA MET A 35 6.07 10.07 -0.39
C MET A 35 6.53 10.31 1.05
N ALA A 36 7.07 11.50 1.33
CA ALA A 36 7.39 11.91 2.69
C ALA A 36 6.11 12.01 3.54
N ILE A 37 6.14 11.41 4.73
CA ILE A 37 5.03 11.41 5.69
C ILE A 37 5.45 12.05 7.00
N ARG A 38 4.47 12.58 7.74
CA ARG A 38 4.72 13.11 9.08
C ARG A 38 5.01 11.97 10.04
N ARG A 39 6.15 12.04 10.72
CA ARG A 39 6.53 11.12 11.79
C ARG A 39 5.54 11.25 12.94
N ARG A 40 4.69 10.24 13.14
CA ARG A 40 3.72 10.17 14.22
C ARG A 40 3.43 8.72 14.53
N ILE A 41 3.48 8.36 15.82
CA ILE A 41 3.05 7.05 16.30
C ILE A 41 1.62 7.21 16.83
N GLU A 42 0.72 6.31 16.43
CA GLU A 42 -0.67 6.30 16.88
C GLU A 42 -1.11 4.87 17.21
N TRP A 43 -1.91 4.72 18.26
CA TRP A 43 -2.59 3.46 18.57
C TRP A 43 -4.01 3.51 17.99
N ASP A 44 -4.34 2.59 17.09
CA ASP A 44 -5.66 2.53 16.44
C ASP A 44 -6.68 1.67 17.19
N GLY A 45 -6.33 1.18 18.39
CA GLY A 45 -7.14 0.22 19.15
C GLY A 45 -6.71 -1.24 18.97
N LYS A 46 -5.87 -1.54 17.96
CA LYS A 46 -5.41 -2.89 17.63
C LYS A 46 -3.90 -2.99 17.47
N LYS A 47 -3.26 -2.02 16.83
CA LYS A 47 -1.82 -1.98 16.55
C LYS A 47 -1.24 -0.57 16.69
N LEU A 48 0.07 -0.51 16.92
CA LEU A 48 0.84 0.74 16.85
C LEU A 48 1.14 1.05 15.38
N LEU A 49 0.61 2.15 14.88
CA LEU A 49 0.87 2.69 13.56
C LEU A 49 2.04 3.69 13.62
N GLY A 50 2.72 3.88 12.47
CA GLY A 50 3.75 4.89 12.31
C GLY A 50 5.19 4.39 12.46
N HIS A 51 5.39 3.11 12.75
CA HIS A 51 6.69 2.46 12.65
C HIS A 51 6.97 2.03 11.20
N VAL A 52 8.25 1.84 10.88
CA VAL A 52 8.68 1.31 9.58
C VAL A 52 8.10 -0.09 9.39
N ASP A 53 7.31 -0.25 8.34
CA ASP A 53 6.75 -1.52 7.93
C ASP A 53 7.22 -1.85 6.51
N ILE A 54 8.07 -2.87 6.40
CA ILE A 54 8.57 -3.43 5.14
C ILE A 54 8.02 -4.85 4.87
N GLY A 55 6.99 -5.27 5.61
CA GLY A 55 6.42 -6.60 5.52
C GLY A 55 7.25 -7.71 6.19
N SER A 56 8.16 -7.35 7.10
CA SER A 56 9.00 -8.32 7.83
C SER A 56 8.26 -9.04 8.98
N GLY A 57 7.07 -8.55 9.36
CA GLY A 57 6.32 -9.03 10.53
C GLY A 57 6.96 -8.67 11.88
N ILE A 58 7.96 -7.78 11.87
CA ILE A 58 8.62 -7.30 13.08
C ILE A 58 7.83 -6.10 13.62
N GLU A 59 7.37 -6.20 14.86
CA GLU A 59 6.62 -5.15 15.55
C GLU A 59 7.27 -4.85 16.91
N GLY A 60 7.15 -3.60 17.37
CA GLY A 60 7.56 -3.16 18.71
C GLY A 60 8.35 -1.85 18.70
N ASP A 61 8.60 -1.32 19.90
CA ASP A 61 9.17 0.03 20.11
C ASP A 61 10.64 0.18 19.66
N HIS A 62 11.29 -0.94 19.32
CA HIS A 62 12.64 -0.96 18.76
C HIS A 62 12.65 -0.68 17.24
N VAL A 63 11.49 -0.77 16.59
CA VAL A 63 11.34 -0.47 15.16
C VAL A 63 11.38 1.05 14.97
N GLY A 64 12.11 1.52 13.97
CA GLY A 64 12.21 2.95 13.69
C GLY A 64 10.88 3.58 13.29
N ILE A 65 10.73 4.89 13.49
CA ILE A 65 9.55 5.64 13.04
C ILE A 65 9.62 5.86 11.52
N ALA A 66 8.53 5.57 10.82
CA ALA A 66 8.41 5.77 9.38
C ALA A 66 8.48 7.26 9.02
N LYS A 67 9.20 7.56 7.93
CA LYS A 67 9.41 8.92 7.41
C LYS A 67 8.90 9.08 5.98
N GLU A 68 8.81 7.97 5.27
CA GLU A 68 8.41 7.87 3.88
C GLU A 68 7.46 6.69 3.73
N ALA A 69 6.56 6.77 2.76
CA ALA A 69 5.67 5.71 2.35
C ALA A 69 5.97 5.34 0.90
N LEU A 70 6.11 4.05 0.62
CA LEU A 70 6.25 3.52 -0.73
C LEU A 70 4.87 3.40 -1.38
N ILE A 71 4.64 4.20 -2.42
CA ILE A 71 3.40 4.21 -3.21
C ILE A 71 3.55 3.25 -4.38
N LYS A 72 2.54 2.39 -4.56
CA LYS A 72 2.47 1.42 -5.66
C LYS A 72 1.25 1.72 -6.52
N MET A 73 1.46 1.97 -7.80
CA MET A 73 0.39 2.27 -8.75
C MET A 73 0.46 1.35 -9.97
N VAL A 74 -0.69 0.81 -10.37
CA VAL A 74 -0.81 0.00 -11.59
C VAL A 74 -1.55 0.82 -12.64
N ILE A 75 -0.95 0.96 -13.82
CA ILE A 75 -1.47 1.72 -14.95
C ILE A 75 -1.82 0.74 -16.09
N PRO A 76 -3.11 0.38 -16.26
CA PRO A 76 -3.59 -0.63 -17.21
C PRO A 76 -4.03 -0.10 -18.58
#